data_AF-A0A137QE48-F1
#
_entry.id   AF-A0A137QE48-F1
#
_cell.length_a   1.000
_cell.length_b   1.000
_cell.length_c   1.000
_cell.angle_alpha   90.00
_cell.angle_beta   90.00
_cell.angle_gamma   90.00
#
_symmetry.space_group_name_H-M   'P 1'
#
loop_
_entity.id
_entity.type
_entity.pdbx_description
1 polymer ?
#
loop_
_entity_poly.entity_id
_entity_poly.type
_entity_poly.pdbx_seq_one_letter_code
_entity_poly.pdbx_strand_id
1 'polypeptide(L)'
;CKLFLSIKPLFNGKPVMLVINKIDVTRLEDLTPENRVLVQEIINSEGVSSFQVSCYSEEGVMELKNKACDALLAHRVDNKLKGSKINAIANRIHVAQPTPRDNVVREPIIPDAVKERKKYDKNDPQRRKLLRDEEAEEGGAGVFNINMNRDYILSSGWKMDIIPEIMDGKNIADFIDPDITEKLEALEREEEKLEAEGFYDSDEELFDSADEREAAEAQIALAHKIQSQSIKKSKKNQARLPRTAGLRTLTELTDELTKAGLDPSRIQERAERLAKIQAVQRKRKRGEEDEQMDVDDEDDEGDRDEDEEMDVDGEELPSSKKVKTNSGGVVAKRMPKSDRSLAGLRDEAQATRATKLRNLGQRPRNMLAKAGESDRAIKVKMPKHLFAGKRKAGKTDRR
;
A
#
# COMPACT_ATOMS: atom_id res chain seq x y z
N CYS A 1 46.93 11.94 67.50
CA CYS A 1 45.58 12.12 68.09
C CYS A 1 45.14 13.58 68.31
N LYS A 2 46.06 14.54 68.58
CA LYS A 2 45.70 15.96 68.85
C LYS A 2 44.83 16.63 67.77
N LEU A 3 45.09 16.35 66.49
CA LEU A 3 44.34 16.93 65.37
C LEU A 3 42.87 16.47 65.33
N PHE A 4 42.58 15.21 65.67
CA PHE A 4 41.21 14.69 65.65
C PHE A 4 40.33 15.39 66.69
N LEU A 5 40.89 15.62 67.89
CA LEU A 5 40.19 16.34 68.96
C LEU A 5 39.97 17.82 68.61
N SER A 6 40.90 18.47 67.91
CA SER A 6 40.74 19.88 67.53
C SER A 6 39.67 20.09 66.45
N ILE A 7 39.47 19.14 65.54
CA ILE A 7 38.49 19.23 64.45
C ILE A 7 37.13 18.58 64.79
N LYS A 8 37.00 17.90 65.93
CA LYS A 8 35.77 17.23 66.38
C LYS A 8 34.50 18.08 66.28
N PRO A 9 34.50 19.39 66.62
CA PRO A 9 33.31 20.23 66.50
C PRO A 9 32.72 20.33 65.08
N LEU A 10 33.52 20.09 64.04
CA LEU A 10 33.08 20.15 62.64
C LEU A 10 32.25 18.92 62.19
N PHE A 11 32.23 17.86 63.01
CA PHE A 11 31.58 16.60 62.67
C PHE A 11 30.16 16.46 63.26
N ASN A 12 29.64 17.49 63.91
CA ASN A 12 28.27 17.47 64.43
C ASN A 12 27.26 17.19 63.29
N GLY A 13 26.43 16.15 63.48
CA GLY A 13 25.42 15.72 62.52
C GLY A 13 25.95 14.93 61.32
N LYS A 14 27.20 14.41 61.38
CA LYS A 14 27.78 13.56 60.33
C LYS A 14 28.31 12.25 60.94
N PRO A 15 28.09 11.09 60.30
CA PRO A 15 28.74 9.85 60.71
C PRO A 15 30.24 9.94 60.43
N VAL A 16 31.07 9.63 61.43
CA VAL A 16 32.54 9.68 61.34
C VAL A 16 33.09 8.26 61.41
N MET A 17 33.98 7.93 60.47
CA MET A 17 34.64 6.63 60.41
C MET A 17 36.15 6.87 60.53
N LEU A 18 36.81 6.17 61.45
CA LEU A 18 38.26 6.22 61.59
C LEU A 18 38.88 5.14 60.70
N VAL A 19 39.68 5.52 59.71
CA VAL A 19 40.34 4.57 58.81
C VAL A 19 41.82 4.54 59.13
N ILE A 20 42.31 3.34 59.43
CA ILE A 20 43.70 3.05 59.73
C ILE A 20 44.27 2.37 58.48
N ASN A 21 45.07 3.13 57.73
CA ASN A 21 45.66 2.68 56.48
C ASN A 21 47.05 2.06 56.73
N LYS A 22 47.50 1.22 55.79
CA LYS A 22 48.80 0.52 55.79
C LYS A 22 48.96 -0.58 56.86
N ILE A 23 47.92 -1.41 56.99
CA ILE A 23 47.97 -2.61 57.85
C ILE A 23 48.88 -3.73 57.33
N ASP A 24 49.39 -3.58 56.09
CA ASP A 24 50.39 -4.44 55.47
C ASP A 24 51.76 -4.34 56.15
N VAL A 25 52.09 -3.17 56.71
CA VAL A 25 53.38 -2.95 57.40
C VAL A 25 53.27 -3.20 58.90
N THR A 26 52.24 -2.64 59.55
CA THR A 26 52.00 -2.83 60.98
C THR A 26 50.51 -2.89 61.27
N ARG A 27 50.10 -3.90 62.03
CA ARG A 27 48.70 -4.01 62.48
C ARG A 27 48.50 -3.23 63.76
N LEU A 28 47.23 -2.99 64.10
CA LEU A 28 46.85 -2.31 65.33
C LEU A 28 47.33 -3.06 66.60
N GLU A 29 47.55 -4.37 66.47
CA GLU A 29 47.99 -5.24 67.54
C GLU A 29 49.50 -5.11 67.82
N ASP A 30 50.29 -4.73 66.81
CA ASP A 30 51.75 -4.60 66.88
C ASP A 30 52.20 -3.20 67.35
N LEU A 31 51.27 -2.32 67.66
CA LEU A 31 51.55 -0.95 68.08
C LEU A 31 51.94 -0.89 69.57
N THR A 32 52.82 0.06 69.92
CA THR A 32 53.21 0.28 71.32
C THR A 32 52.00 0.58 72.22
N PRO A 33 52.00 0.11 73.48
CA PRO A 33 50.83 0.19 74.36
C PRO A 33 50.36 1.63 74.60
N GLU A 34 51.28 2.61 74.63
CA GLU A 34 50.96 4.03 74.77
C GLU A 34 50.16 4.58 73.58
N ASN A 35 50.55 4.21 72.36
CA ASN A 35 49.86 4.66 71.14
C ASN A 35 48.52 3.94 70.97
N ARG A 36 48.42 2.69 71.44
CA ARG A 36 47.17 1.93 71.43
C ARG A 36 46.11 2.58 72.31
N VAL A 37 46.48 3.07 73.51
CA VAL A 37 45.57 3.80 74.41
C VAL A 37 45.01 5.04 73.72
N LEU A 38 45.86 5.83 73.04
CA LEU A 38 45.42 7.04 72.33
C LEU A 38 44.47 6.76 71.15
N VAL A 39 44.59 5.59 70.51
CA VAL A 39 43.65 5.18 69.45
C VAL A 39 42.36 4.62 70.06
N GLN A 40 42.46 3.89 71.16
CA GLN A 40 41.29 3.38 71.90
C GLN A 40 40.45 4.49 72.51
N GLU A 41 41.05 5.58 72.99
CA GLU A 41 40.31 6.78 73.42
C GLU A 41 39.47 7.39 72.29
N ILE A 42 39.97 7.34 71.05
CA ILE A 42 39.23 7.83 69.87
C ILE A 42 38.11 6.85 69.49
N ILE A 43 38.37 5.55 69.55
CA ILE A 43 37.35 4.51 69.27
C ILE A 43 36.22 4.55 70.28
N ASN A 44 36.55 4.77 71.57
CA ASN A 44 35.57 4.85 72.65
C ASN A 44 34.78 6.17 72.62
N SER A 45 35.18 7.15 71.81
CA SER A 45 34.41 8.37 71.65
C SER A 45 33.12 8.09 70.86
N GLU A 46 32.00 8.64 71.34
CA GLU A 46 30.67 8.35 70.80
C GLU A 46 30.58 8.59 69.28
N GLY A 47 30.16 7.57 68.54
CA GLY A 47 29.83 7.67 67.12
C GLY A 47 30.97 7.43 66.13
N VAL A 48 32.14 6.94 66.57
CA VAL A 48 33.29 6.66 65.69
C VAL A 48 33.56 5.16 65.58
N SER A 49 33.35 4.59 64.39
CA SER A 49 33.75 3.20 64.09
C SER A 49 35.11 3.15 63.37
N SER A 50 36.01 2.28 63.84
CA SER A 50 37.35 2.11 63.27
C SER A 50 37.45 0.95 62.27
N PHE A 51 38.16 1.16 61.16
CA PHE A 51 38.45 0.15 60.16
C PHE A 51 39.94 0.13 59.83
N GLN A 52 40.46 -1.08 59.68
CA GLN A 52 41.81 -1.35 59.20
C GLN A 52 41.73 -1.62 57.69
N VAL A 53 42.50 -0.89 56.90
CA VAL A 53 42.49 -0.98 55.43
C VAL A 53 43.92 -1.04 54.90
N SER A 54 44.13 -1.87 53.88
CA SER A 54 45.36 -1.90 53.09
C SER A 54 45.04 -1.62 51.63
N CYS A 55 45.71 -0.62 51.04
CA CYS A 55 45.62 -0.36 49.60
C CYS A 55 46.52 -1.30 48.77
N TYR A 56 47.40 -2.08 49.40
CA TYR A 56 48.29 -3.01 48.71
C TYR A 56 47.71 -4.42 48.62
N SER A 57 47.14 -4.93 49.73
CA SER A 57 46.47 -6.25 49.75
C SER A 57 44.99 -6.19 49.37
N GLU A 58 44.45 -4.99 49.12
CA GLU A 58 43.02 -4.70 48.90
C GLU A 58 42.10 -5.14 50.08
N GLU A 59 42.69 -5.55 51.20
CA GLU A 59 41.97 -5.97 52.40
C GLU A 59 41.27 -4.78 53.07
N GLY A 60 39.99 -4.97 53.39
CA GLY A 60 39.17 -3.99 54.10
C GLY A 60 38.65 -2.83 53.23
N VAL A 61 39.09 -2.69 51.97
CA VAL A 61 38.66 -1.57 51.09
C VAL A 61 37.16 -1.65 50.78
N MET A 62 36.68 -2.82 50.34
CA MET A 62 35.24 -3.00 50.05
C MET A 62 34.38 -2.96 51.31
N GLU A 63 34.87 -3.49 52.42
CA GLU A 63 34.13 -3.49 53.68
C GLU A 63 33.96 -2.08 54.24
N LEU A 64 35.03 -1.28 54.23
CA LEU A 64 34.99 0.13 54.61
C LEU A 64 33.98 0.89 53.74
N LYS A 65 34.03 0.68 52.41
CA LYS A 65 33.09 1.30 51.47
C LYS A 65 31.64 0.97 51.84
N ASN A 66 31.33 -0.31 52.02
CA ASN A 66 29.97 -0.75 52.32
C ASN A 66 29.47 -0.14 53.64
N LYS A 67 30.27 -0.22 54.70
CA LYS A 67 29.90 0.32 56.01
C LYS A 67 29.78 1.85 56.02
N ALA A 68 30.65 2.56 55.29
CA ALA A 68 30.53 4.01 55.11
C ALA A 68 29.25 4.38 54.34
N CYS A 69 28.93 3.64 53.27
CA CYS A 69 27.69 3.82 52.52
C CYS A 69 26.46 3.54 53.38
N ASP A 70 26.45 2.46 54.15
CA ASP A 70 25.33 2.06 55.00
C ASP A 70 25.09 3.05 56.15
N ALA A 71 26.15 3.50 56.84
CA ALA A 71 26.04 4.51 57.90
C ALA A 71 25.49 5.85 57.36
N LEU A 72 25.93 6.24 56.16
CA LEU A 72 25.44 7.43 55.49
C LEU A 72 24.00 7.26 54.98
N LEU A 73 23.63 6.08 54.51
CA LEU A 73 22.26 5.75 54.10
C LEU A 73 21.31 5.77 55.30
N ALA A 74 21.68 5.19 56.44
CA ALA A 74 20.90 5.23 57.68
C ALA A 74 20.61 6.68 58.09
N HIS A 75 21.64 7.52 58.17
CA HIS A 75 21.47 8.94 58.49
C HIS A 75 20.61 9.70 57.45
N ARG A 76 20.76 9.39 56.16
CA ARG A 76 19.91 9.98 55.11
C ARG A 76 18.47 9.50 55.18
N VAL A 77 18.23 8.23 55.51
CA VAL A 77 16.91 7.67 55.70
C VAL A 77 16.24 8.32 56.90
N ASP A 78 16.92 8.48 58.03
CA ASP A 78 16.38 9.17 59.21
C ASP A 78 15.99 10.63 58.92
N ASN A 79 16.85 11.35 58.18
CA ASN A 79 16.52 12.71 57.75
C ASN A 79 15.36 12.74 56.75
N LYS A 80 15.22 11.69 55.93
CA LYS A 80 14.09 11.54 55.02
C LYS A 80 12.81 11.15 55.75
N LEU A 81 12.89 10.33 56.80
CA LEU A 81 11.83 9.94 57.77
C LEU A 81 11.27 11.16 58.49
N LYS A 82 12.14 12.09 58.90
CA LYS A 82 11.72 13.38 59.45
C LYS A 82 11.03 14.29 58.42
N GLY A 83 11.15 14.00 57.13
CA GLY A 83 10.56 14.78 56.04
C GLY A 83 9.24 14.22 55.51
N SER A 84 8.39 15.07 54.94
CA SER A 84 7.09 14.68 54.37
C SER A 84 7.16 13.96 53.00
N LYS A 85 8.35 13.94 52.37
CA LYS A 85 8.55 13.38 51.01
C LYS A 85 8.41 11.86 50.93
N ILE A 86 8.28 11.17 52.07
CA ILE A 86 8.07 9.71 52.09
C ILE A 86 6.69 9.33 51.59
N ASN A 87 5.67 10.14 51.88
CA ASN A 87 4.30 9.81 51.48
C ASN A 87 4.16 9.72 49.94
N ALA A 88 4.98 10.46 49.19
CA ALA A 88 5.05 10.36 47.73
C ALA A 88 5.73 9.07 47.23
N ILE A 89 6.58 8.44 48.04
CA ILE A 89 7.35 7.23 47.70
C ILE A 89 6.73 5.97 48.31
N ALA A 90 5.85 6.11 49.31
CA ALA A 90 5.20 5.02 50.02
C ALA A 90 4.58 3.98 49.08
N ASN A 91 3.93 4.42 48.00
CA ASN A 91 3.32 3.54 47.00
C ASN A 91 4.34 2.62 46.28
N ARG A 92 5.62 3.00 46.20
CA ARG A 92 6.68 2.16 45.59
C ARG A 92 7.32 1.20 46.58
N ILE A 93 7.28 1.53 47.87
CA ILE A 93 7.84 0.71 48.95
C ILE A 93 6.82 -0.34 49.39
N HIS A 94 5.53 -0.02 49.29
CA HIS A 94 4.44 -0.92 49.65
C HIS A 94 4.37 -2.13 48.71
N VAL A 95 4.73 -3.31 49.22
CA VAL A 95 4.51 -4.59 48.55
C VAL A 95 3.11 -5.08 48.90
N ALA A 96 2.23 -5.20 47.91
CA ALA A 96 0.88 -5.70 48.13
C ALA A 96 0.92 -7.20 48.43
N GLN A 97 0.38 -7.58 49.60
CA GLN A 97 0.17 -8.98 49.96
C GLN A 97 -1.24 -9.41 49.53
N PRO A 98 -1.38 -10.41 48.64
CA PRO A 98 -2.69 -10.89 48.21
C PRO A 98 -3.46 -11.47 49.39
N THR A 99 -4.71 -11.03 49.59
CA THR A 99 -5.62 -11.68 50.52
C THR A 99 -6.07 -13.02 49.94
N PRO A 100 -6.07 -14.11 50.74
CA PRO A 100 -6.52 -15.41 50.25
C PRO A 100 -8.02 -15.33 49.91
N ARG A 101 -8.34 -15.46 48.62
CA ARG A 101 -9.71 -15.39 48.10
C ARG A 101 -10.36 -16.78 48.00
N ASP A 102 -9.60 -17.74 47.48
CA ASP A 102 -10.05 -19.10 47.16
C ASP A 102 -9.07 -20.12 47.79
N ASN A 103 -9.51 -21.37 48.01
CA ASN A 103 -8.65 -22.47 48.48
C ASN A 103 -7.84 -23.15 47.35
N VAL A 104 -7.77 -22.53 46.16
CA VAL A 104 -7.04 -23.08 45.01
C VAL A 104 -5.59 -22.61 45.04
N VAL A 105 -4.67 -23.56 45.18
CA VAL A 105 -3.22 -23.30 45.13
C VAL A 105 -2.81 -23.03 43.68
N ARG A 106 -2.22 -21.86 43.41
CA ARG A 106 -1.70 -21.46 42.11
C ARG A 106 -0.17 -21.46 42.17
N GLU A 107 0.42 -22.63 42.04
CA GLU A 107 1.88 -22.79 42.07
C GLU A 107 2.53 -22.34 40.75
N PRO A 108 3.78 -21.83 40.80
CA PRO A 108 4.53 -21.53 39.59
C PRO A 108 4.91 -22.84 38.87
N ILE A 109 4.40 -23.01 37.64
CA ILE A 109 4.72 -24.18 36.80
C ILE A 109 6.04 -23.91 36.08
N ILE A 110 7.14 -24.43 36.65
CA ILE A 110 8.48 -24.38 36.04
C ILE A 110 8.82 -25.79 35.56
N PRO A 111 8.89 -26.04 34.23
CA PRO A 111 9.28 -27.34 33.69
C PRO A 111 10.67 -27.77 34.16
N ASP A 112 10.84 -29.05 34.47
CA ASP A 112 12.11 -29.56 35.02
C ASP A 112 13.27 -29.42 34.03
N ALA A 113 12.98 -29.49 32.72
CA ALA A 113 13.94 -29.20 31.65
C ALA A 113 14.60 -27.81 31.77
N VAL A 114 13.93 -26.82 32.39
CA VAL A 114 14.50 -25.48 32.63
C VAL A 114 15.35 -25.45 33.89
N LYS A 115 14.98 -26.22 34.93
CA LYS A 115 15.74 -26.31 36.19
C LYS A 115 17.08 -27.00 36.00
N GLU A 116 17.10 -28.08 35.22
CA GLU A 116 18.31 -28.85 34.92
C GLU A 116 19.20 -28.18 33.87
N ARG A 117 18.69 -27.15 33.19
CA ARG A 117 19.43 -26.49 32.12
C ARG A 117 20.65 -25.77 32.66
N LYS A 118 21.83 -26.19 32.21
CA LYS A 118 23.09 -25.50 32.50
C LYS A 118 23.03 -24.05 32.02
N LYS A 119 23.55 -23.14 32.85
CA LYS A 119 23.72 -21.73 32.49
C LYS A 119 24.58 -21.64 31.23
N TYR A 120 24.18 -20.75 30.32
CA TYR A 120 24.95 -20.55 29.10
C TYR A 120 26.18 -19.70 29.38
N ASP A 121 27.36 -20.28 29.18
CA ASP A 121 28.64 -19.59 29.23
C ASP A 121 29.26 -19.54 27.83
N LYS A 122 29.61 -18.32 27.38
CA LYS A 122 30.11 -18.07 26.03
C LYS A 122 31.50 -18.68 25.80
N ASN A 123 32.30 -18.77 26.87
CA ASN A 123 33.70 -19.20 26.81
C ASN A 123 33.86 -20.72 26.87
N ASP A 124 32.79 -21.48 27.10
CA ASP A 124 32.86 -22.93 27.16
C ASP A 124 32.93 -23.55 25.75
N PRO A 125 33.90 -24.45 25.48
CA PRO A 125 34.04 -25.11 24.18
C PRO A 125 32.87 -26.04 23.85
N GLN A 126 32.26 -26.66 24.86
CA GLN A 126 31.12 -27.58 24.72
C GLN A 126 29.76 -26.86 24.85
N ARG A 127 29.73 -25.54 24.64
CA ARG A 127 28.47 -24.80 24.67
C ARG A 127 27.52 -25.28 23.57
N ARG A 128 26.23 -25.21 23.83
CA ARG A 128 25.22 -25.44 22.79
C ARG A 128 25.40 -24.41 21.68
N LYS A 129 25.59 -24.87 20.44
CA LYS A 129 25.60 -23.99 19.27
C LYS A 129 24.28 -23.22 19.22
N LEU A 130 24.38 -21.91 19.12
CA LEU A 130 23.22 -21.04 18.91
C LEU A 130 23.07 -20.80 17.42
N LEU A 131 21.85 -20.50 16.97
CA LEU A 131 21.57 -20.08 15.59
C LEU A 131 22.47 -18.91 15.14
N ARG A 132 22.90 -18.06 16.07
CA ARG A 132 23.83 -16.96 15.79
C ARG A 132 25.25 -17.43 15.45
N ASP A 133 25.69 -18.54 16.02
CA ASP A 133 26.98 -19.14 15.69
C ASP A 133 26.88 -19.82 14.31
N GLU A 134 25.76 -20.50 14.00
CA GLU A 134 25.47 -21.07 12.67
C GLU A 134 25.42 -19.97 11.59
N GLU A 135 24.72 -18.86 11.86
CA GLU A 135 24.67 -17.69 10.97
C GLU A 135 26.07 -17.16 10.64
N ALA A 136 26.97 -17.10 11.64
CA ALA A 136 28.34 -16.64 11.44
C ALA A 136 29.19 -17.62 10.61
N GLU A 137 28.94 -18.93 10.71
CA GLU A 137 29.60 -19.98 9.93
C GLU A 137 29.11 -19.96 8.45
N GLU A 138 27.81 -19.74 8.21
CA GLU A 138 27.16 -19.87 6.90
C GLU A 138 27.11 -18.57 6.06
N GLY A 139 27.96 -17.58 6.38
CA GLY A 139 28.14 -16.37 5.55
C GLY A 139 27.63 -15.07 6.17
N GLY A 140 27.20 -15.10 7.43
CA GLY A 140 26.90 -13.93 8.23
C GLY A 140 25.55 -13.27 7.94
N ALA A 141 25.33 -12.15 8.62
CA ALA A 141 24.08 -11.40 8.57
C ALA A 141 23.82 -10.85 7.15
N GLY A 142 22.83 -11.42 6.46
CA GLY A 142 22.39 -11.00 5.13
C GLY A 142 22.58 -12.04 4.02
N VAL A 143 23.37 -13.09 4.25
CA VAL A 143 23.52 -14.22 3.31
C VAL A 143 22.81 -15.47 3.83
N PHE A 144 22.91 -15.71 5.14
CA PHE A 144 22.27 -16.86 5.79
C PHE A 144 20.73 -16.76 5.72
N ASN A 145 20.08 -17.80 5.20
CA ASN A 145 18.63 -17.91 5.12
C ASN A 145 18.11 -18.95 6.12
N ILE A 146 17.29 -18.51 7.07
CA ILE A 146 16.75 -19.37 8.12
C ILE A 146 15.59 -20.19 7.55
N ASN A 147 15.74 -21.51 7.54
CA ASN A 147 14.63 -22.40 7.22
C ASN A 147 13.67 -22.52 8.40
N MET A 148 12.52 -21.85 8.31
CA MET A 148 11.48 -21.83 9.35
C MET A 148 10.87 -23.21 9.61
N ASN A 149 10.84 -24.09 8.61
CA ASN A 149 10.23 -25.42 8.72
C ASN A 149 11.15 -26.40 9.46
N ARG A 150 12.44 -26.08 9.63
CA ARG A 150 13.47 -26.98 10.21
C ARG A 150 13.19 -27.42 11.63
N ASP A 151 12.49 -26.62 12.44
CA ASP A 151 12.32 -26.89 13.87
C ASP A 151 10.91 -27.41 14.22
N TYR A 152 10.05 -27.64 13.21
CA TYR A 152 8.70 -28.18 13.42
C TYR A 152 8.73 -29.63 13.91
N ILE A 153 7.83 -29.96 14.83
CA ILE A 153 7.66 -31.30 15.38
C ILE A 153 6.59 -32.01 14.54
N LEU A 154 7.03 -32.71 13.49
CA LEU A 154 6.20 -33.45 12.55
C LEU A 154 6.79 -34.86 12.33
N SER A 155 5.97 -35.78 11.82
CA SER A 155 6.49 -37.06 11.28
C SER A 155 7.49 -36.77 10.15
N SER A 156 8.63 -37.45 10.13
CA SER A 156 9.87 -36.95 9.51
C SER A 156 9.91 -36.89 7.98
N GLY A 157 8.86 -37.26 7.26
CA GLY A 157 8.86 -37.35 5.78
C GLY A 157 8.53 -36.03 5.06
N TRP A 158 7.52 -35.32 5.53
CA TRP A 158 6.85 -34.20 4.83
C TRP A 158 7.11 -32.81 5.45
N LYS A 159 8.18 -32.67 6.23
CA LYS A 159 8.47 -31.43 6.96
C LYS A 159 8.79 -30.24 6.04
N MET A 160 9.25 -30.52 4.82
CA MET A 160 9.65 -29.53 3.83
C MET A 160 8.62 -29.37 2.71
N ASP A 161 7.47 -30.04 2.82
CA ASP A 161 6.45 -29.99 1.78
C ASP A 161 5.76 -28.62 1.79
N ILE A 162 5.42 -28.13 0.60
CA ILE A 162 4.74 -26.85 0.43
C ILE A 162 3.24 -27.09 0.57
N ILE A 163 2.61 -26.43 1.54
CA ILE A 163 1.16 -26.45 1.71
C ILE A 163 0.52 -25.60 0.62
N PRO A 164 -0.33 -26.14 -0.26
CA PRO A 164 -1.04 -25.33 -1.23
C PRO A 164 -2.03 -24.40 -0.51
N GLU A 165 -2.06 -23.12 -0.88
CA GLU A 165 -2.89 -22.11 -0.19
C GLU A 165 -4.22 -21.84 -0.91
N ILE A 166 -4.20 -21.81 -2.25
CA ILE A 166 -5.34 -21.40 -3.08
C ILE A 166 -5.56 -22.42 -4.19
N MET A 167 -6.82 -22.83 -4.37
CA MET A 167 -7.31 -23.67 -5.47
C MET A 167 -8.58 -23.03 -6.03
N ASP A 168 -8.63 -22.75 -7.34
CA ASP A 168 -9.80 -22.24 -8.07
C ASP A 168 -10.52 -21.06 -7.39
N GLY A 169 -9.74 -20.12 -6.83
CA GLY A 169 -10.25 -18.92 -6.16
C GLY A 169 -10.77 -19.15 -4.74
N LYS A 170 -10.68 -20.37 -4.21
CA LYS A 170 -10.99 -20.73 -2.82
C LYS A 170 -9.71 -21.00 -2.03
N ASN A 171 -9.71 -20.63 -0.75
CA ASN A 171 -8.58 -20.93 0.13
C ASN A 171 -8.71 -22.35 0.66
N ILE A 172 -7.61 -23.11 0.65
CA ILE A 172 -7.62 -24.51 1.12
C ILE A 172 -7.72 -24.58 2.64
N ALA A 173 -7.17 -23.61 3.36
CA ALA A 173 -7.21 -23.56 4.83
C ALA A 173 -8.63 -23.59 5.40
N ASP A 174 -9.61 -23.08 4.66
CA ASP A 174 -11.02 -23.08 5.07
C ASP A 174 -11.67 -24.48 5.00
N PHE A 175 -11.04 -25.41 4.27
CA PHE A 175 -11.49 -26.79 4.07
C PHE A 175 -10.62 -27.82 4.81
N ILE A 176 -9.71 -27.40 5.70
CA ILE A 176 -8.91 -28.36 6.49
C ILE A 176 -9.70 -28.77 7.73
N ASP A 177 -10.23 -29.98 7.73
CA ASP A 177 -10.96 -30.59 8.84
C ASP A 177 -10.53 -32.06 9.00
N PRO A 178 -10.28 -32.57 10.22
CA PRO A 178 -10.02 -34.00 10.43
C PRO A 178 -11.12 -34.91 9.86
N ASP A 179 -12.38 -34.46 9.83
CA ASP A 179 -13.55 -35.27 9.47
C ASP A 179 -14.09 -34.95 8.07
N ILE A 180 -13.26 -34.41 7.17
CA ILE A 180 -13.71 -33.94 5.84
C ILE A 180 -14.27 -35.06 4.95
N THR A 181 -13.74 -36.28 5.05
CA THR A 181 -14.19 -37.43 4.26
C THR A 181 -15.61 -37.84 4.64
N GLU A 182 -15.93 -37.84 5.93
CA GLU A 182 -17.28 -38.18 6.41
C GLU A 182 -18.32 -37.14 5.95
N LYS A 183 -17.95 -35.85 5.95
CA LYS A 183 -18.82 -34.77 5.45
C LYS A 183 -19.03 -34.86 3.93
N LEU A 184 -17.99 -35.25 3.20
CA LEU A 184 -18.06 -35.42 1.74
C LEU A 184 -18.96 -36.61 1.39
N GLU A 185 -18.80 -37.76 2.05
CA GLU A 185 -19.68 -38.93 1.85
C GLU A 185 -21.14 -38.64 2.23
N ALA A 186 -21.40 -37.74 3.19
CA ALA A 186 -22.75 -37.30 3.52
C ALA A 186 -23.36 -36.47 2.37
N LEU A 187 -22.58 -35.56 1.77
CA LEU A 187 -23.00 -34.74 0.63
C LEU A 187 -23.20 -35.57 -0.63
N GLU A 188 -22.31 -36.49 -0.96
CA GLU A 188 -22.46 -37.38 -2.13
C GLU A 188 -23.77 -38.18 -2.05
N ARG A 189 -24.13 -38.68 -0.86
CA ARG A 189 -25.40 -39.39 -0.63
C ARG A 189 -26.63 -38.47 -0.75
N GLU A 190 -26.48 -37.17 -0.50
CA GLU A 190 -27.55 -36.19 -0.73
C GLU A 190 -27.67 -35.86 -2.23
N GLU A 191 -26.56 -35.67 -2.94
CA GLU A 191 -26.55 -35.45 -4.39
C GLU A 191 -27.10 -36.65 -5.16
N GLU A 192 -26.73 -37.88 -4.81
CA GLU A 192 -27.29 -39.10 -5.42
C GLU A 192 -28.82 -39.18 -5.28
N LYS A 193 -29.38 -38.71 -4.15
CA LYS A 193 -30.84 -38.64 -3.96
C LYS A 193 -31.46 -37.59 -4.87
N LEU A 194 -30.86 -36.41 -4.98
CA LEU A 194 -31.35 -35.33 -5.83
C LEU A 194 -31.27 -35.68 -7.33
N GLU A 195 -30.22 -36.39 -7.74
CA GLU A 195 -30.07 -36.92 -9.09
C GLU A 195 -31.12 -38.00 -9.38
N ALA A 196 -31.35 -38.93 -8.43
CA ALA A 196 -32.41 -39.93 -8.56
C ALA A 196 -33.83 -39.31 -8.61
N GLU A 197 -34.02 -38.14 -8.01
CA GLU A 197 -35.26 -37.35 -8.08
C GLU A 197 -35.38 -36.56 -9.41
N GLY A 198 -34.36 -36.57 -10.27
CA GLY A 198 -34.37 -35.90 -11.57
C GLY A 198 -34.21 -34.37 -11.48
N PHE A 199 -33.67 -33.83 -10.39
CA PHE A 199 -33.55 -32.37 -10.18
C PHE A 199 -32.64 -31.68 -11.21
N TYR A 200 -31.70 -32.42 -11.80
CA TYR A 200 -30.72 -31.91 -12.77
C TYR A 200 -31.05 -32.22 -14.23
N ASP A 201 -32.20 -32.84 -14.52
CA ASP A 201 -32.67 -33.03 -15.91
C ASP A 201 -33.16 -31.68 -16.46
N SER A 202 -32.24 -30.88 -16.99
CA SER A 202 -32.50 -29.58 -17.62
C SER A 202 -32.98 -29.68 -19.07
N ASP A 203 -33.08 -30.89 -19.62
CA ASP A 203 -33.47 -31.14 -21.00
C ASP A 203 -35.01 -31.18 -21.13
N GLU A 204 -35.67 -30.07 -20.81
CA GLU A 204 -37.01 -29.80 -21.34
C GLU A 204 -36.86 -29.20 -22.75
N GLU A 205 -36.66 -30.04 -23.77
CA GLU A 205 -36.91 -29.65 -25.18
C GLU A 205 -38.42 -29.49 -25.40
N LEU A 206 -38.97 -28.36 -24.93
CA LEU A 206 -40.35 -27.95 -25.21
C LEU A 206 -40.39 -27.22 -26.57
N PHE A 207 -40.40 -27.97 -27.67
CA PHE A 207 -40.73 -27.40 -28.98
C PHE A 207 -42.25 -27.11 -29.04
N ASP A 208 -42.65 -25.87 -28.72
CA ASP A 208 -44.03 -25.40 -28.88
C ASP A 208 -44.13 -24.41 -30.06
N SER A 209 -45.29 -24.40 -30.70
CA SER A 209 -45.75 -23.59 -31.84
C SER A 209 -45.63 -22.05 -31.68
N ALA A 210 -45.06 -21.58 -30.57
CA ALA A 210 -44.81 -20.17 -30.27
C ALA A 210 -43.55 -19.62 -30.97
N ASP A 211 -42.56 -20.47 -31.27
CA ASP A 211 -41.29 -20.04 -31.87
C ASP A 211 -41.45 -19.46 -33.29
N GLU A 212 -42.40 -19.97 -34.08
CA GLU A 212 -42.70 -19.42 -35.41
C GLU A 212 -43.34 -18.01 -35.34
N ARG A 213 -44.09 -17.72 -34.27
CA ARG A 213 -44.65 -16.39 -34.04
C ARG A 213 -43.59 -15.41 -33.57
N GLU A 214 -42.72 -15.84 -32.66
CA GLU A 214 -41.62 -15.00 -32.19
C GLU A 214 -40.63 -14.68 -33.32
N ALA A 215 -40.35 -15.64 -34.21
CA ALA A 215 -39.54 -15.40 -35.40
C ALA A 215 -40.18 -14.37 -36.35
N ALA A 216 -41.50 -14.42 -36.57
CA ALA A 216 -42.22 -13.44 -37.39
C ALA A 216 -42.24 -12.05 -36.75
N GLU A 217 -42.45 -11.97 -35.43
CA GLU A 217 -42.39 -10.73 -34.66
C GLU A 217 -40.97 -10.13 -34.66
N ALA A 218 -39.94 -10.96 -34.57
CA ALA A 218 -38.54 -10.54 -34.68
C ALA A 218 -38.22 -9.94 -36.05
N GLN A 219 -38.75 -10.51 -37.15
CA GLN A 219 -38.58 -9.95 -38.50
C GLN A 219 -39.27 -8.59 -38.65
N ILE A 220 -40.48 -8.44 -38.11
CA ILE A 220 -41.22 -7.17 -38.10
C ILE A 220 -40.46 -6.11 -37.29
N ALA A 221 -39.97 -6.48 -36.10
CA ALA A 221 -39.18 -5.60 -35.24
C ALA A 221 -37.87 -5.15 -35.92
N LEU A 222 -37.19 -6.05 -36.64
CA LEU A 222 -36.00 -5.75 -37.42
C LEU A 222 -36.32 -4.72 -38.53
N ALA A 223 -37.41 -4.95 -39.29
CA ALA A 223 -37.84 -4.04 -40.35
C ALA A 223 -38.14 -2.62 -39.83
N HIS A 224 -38.85 -2.51 -38.70
CA HIS A 224 -39.09 -1.22 -38.04
C HIS A 224 -37.80 -0.56 -37.53
N LYS A 225 -36.85 -1.35 -37.01
CA LYS A 225 -35.54 -0.86 -36.55
C LYS A 225 -34.73 -0.27 -37.72
N ILE A 226 -34.69 -0.94 -38.88
CA ILE A 226 -34.02 -0.45 -40.10
C ILE A 226 -34.61 0.90 -40.56
N GLN A 227 -35.95 1.00 -40.64
CA GLN A 227 -36.61 2.25 -41.02
C GLN A 227 -36.31 3.40 -40.04
N SER A 228 -36.28 3.11 -38.73
CA SER A 228 -35.95 4.13 -37.73
C SER A 228 -34.50 4.65 -37.88
N GLN A 229 -33.56 3.76 -38.22
CA GLN A 229 -32.16 4.11 -38.43
C GLN A 229 -31.96 4.93 -39.71
N SER A 230 -32.63 4.57 -40.80
CA SER A 230 -32.55 5.35 -42.06
C SER A 230 -33.11 6.76 -41.89
N ILE A 231 -34.22 6.93 -41.18
CA ILE A 231 -34.80 8.24 -40.86
C ILE A 231 -33.85 9.08 -39.99
N LYS A 232 -33.22 8.48 -38.97
CA LYS A 232 -32.25 9.18 -38.11
C LYS A 232 -31.01 9.63 -38.90
N LYS A 233 -30.47 8.77 -39.78
CA LYS A 233 -29.35 9.13 -40.67
C LYS A 233 -29.73 10.29 -41.61
N SER A 234 -30.94 10.30 -42.15
CA SER A 234 -31.43 11.38 -43.03
C SER A 234 -31.69 12.73 -42.33
N LYS A 235 -31.70 12.78 -40.99
CA LYS A 235 -32.03 13.97 -40.18
C LYS A 235 -30.81 14.63 -39.53
N LYS A 236 -29.59 14.25 -39.90
CA LYS A 236 -28.37 14.95 -39.46
C LYS A 236 -28.29 16.36 -40.07
N ASN A 237 -27.59 17.27 -39.40
CA ASN A 237 -27.54 18.73 -39.64
C ASN A 237 -26.91 19.11 -41.01
N GLN A 238 -27.61 18.82 -42.10
CA GLN A 238 -27.30 19.32 -43.44
C GLN A 238 -28.57 19.86 -44.10
N ALA A 239 -28.43 20.87 -44.96
CA ALA A 239 -29.56 21.42 -45.71
C ALA A 239 -30.11 20.35 -46.67
N ARG A 240 -31.37 19.96 -46.50
CA ARG A 240 -32.02 18.99 -47.40
C ARG A 240 -32.22 19.63 -48.78
N LEU A 241 -31.69 18.98 -49.82
CA LEU A 241 -31.98 19.37 -51.19
C LEU A 241 -33.49 19.26 -51.44
N PRO A 242 -34.11 20.28 -52.06
CA PRO A 242 -35.51 20.20 -52.42
C PRO A 242 -35.69 19.08 -53.47
N ARG A 243 -36.77 18.30 -53.35
CA ARG A 243 -37.06 17.16 -54.26
C ARG A 243 -37.22 17.59 -55.72
N THR A 244 -37.40 18.88 -55.99
CA THR A 244 -37.44 19.47 -57.33
C THR A 244 -36.07 19.58 -57.99
N ALA A 245 -34.98 19.61 -57.22
CA ALA A 245 -33.60 19.65 -57.72
C ALA A 245 -33.01 18.24 -57.92
N GLY A 246 -33.53 17.23 -57.22
CA GLY A 246 -33.09 15.84 -57.37
C GLY A 246 -33.78 15.17 -58.56
N LEU A 247 -33.01 14.65 -59.50
CA LEU A 247 -33.51 13.81 -60.59
C LEU A 247 -33.67 12.37 -60.09
N ARG A 248 -34.83 11.75 -60.33
CA ARG A 248 -35.06 10.32 -60.10
C ARG A 248 -34.95 9.56 -61.42
N THR A 249 -34.36 8.37 -61.37
CA THR A 249 -34.29 7.46 -62.52
C THR A 249 -35.65 6.79 -62.73
N LEU A 250 -35.94 6.39 -63.98
CA LEU A 250 -37.21 5.72 -64.31
C LEU A 250 -37.29 4.33 -63.68
N THR A 251 -36.16 3.64 -63.53
CA THR A 251 -36.04 2.31 -62.94
C THR A 251 -36.36 2.32 -61.44
N GLU A 252 -35.77 3.24 -60.68
CA GLU A 252 -36.10 3.40 -59.25
C GLU A 252 -37.58 3.70 -59.02
N LEU A 253 -38.16 4.55 -59.88
CA LEU A 253 -39.58 4.89 -59.78
C LEU A 253 -40.46 3.67 -60.09
N THR A 254 -40.12 2.87 -61.11
CA THR A 254 -40.90 1.68 -61.48
C THR A 254 -40.81 0.61 -60.41
N ASP A 255 -39.64 0.39 -59.82
CA ASP A 255 -39.42 -0.63 -58.79
C ASP A 255 -40.09 -0.25 -57.45
N GLU A 256 -40.10 1.04 -57.10
CA GLU A 256 -40.87 1.53 -55.94
C GLU A 256 -42.38 1.35 -56.14
N LEU A 257 -42.90 1.59 -57.35
CA LEU A 257 -44.34 1.46 -57.65
C LEU A 257 -44.79 -0.01 -57.72
N THR A 258 -43.99 -0.90 -58.31
CA THR A 258 -44.30 -2.34 -58.34
C THR A 258 -44.24 -2.94 -56.94
N LYS A 259 -43.28 -2.53 -56.11
CA LYS A 259 -43.21 -2.90 -54.68
C LYS A 259 -44.42 -2.39 -53.88
N ALA A 260 -45.00 -1.27 -54.30
CA ALA A 260 -46.25 -0.74 -53.75
C ALA A 260 -47.53 -1.34 -54.38
N GLY A 261 -47.39 -2.23 -55.38
CA GLY A 261 -48.51 -2.91 -56.05
C GLY A 261 -49.22 -2.11 -57.13
N LEU A 262 -48.60 -1.07 -57.70
CA LEU A 262 -49.16 -0.23 -58.77
C LEU A 262 -48.45 -0.51 -60.11
N ASP A 263 -49.22 -0.60 -61.20
CA ASP A 263 -48.69 -0.88 -62.54
C ASP A 263 -48.08 0.38 -63.20
N PRO A 264 -46.78 0.41 -63.53
CA PRO A 264 -46.09 1.59 -64.03
C PRO A 264 -46.11 1.77 -65.56
N SER A 265 -46.70 0.84 -66.32
CA SER A 265 -46.64 0.81 -67.79
C SER A 265 -47.07 2.13 -68.47
N ARG A 266 -48.10 2.82 -67.95
CA ARG A 266 -48.55 4.13 -68.49
C ARG A 266 -47.57 5.30 -68.24
N ILE A 267 -46.73 5.20 -67.22
CA ILE A 267 -45.70 6.21 -66.89
C ILE A 267 -44.46 6.00 -67.75
N GLN A 268 -44.07 4.73 -67.97
CA GLN A 268 -42.98 4.36 -68.88
C GLN A 268 -43.24 4.86 -70.30
N GLU A 269 -44.44 4.61 -70.85
CA GLU A 269 -44.82 5.09 -72.19
C GLU A 269 -44.77 6.62 -72.34
N ARG A 270 -45.09 7.36 -71.27
CA ARG A 270 -45.04 8.82 -71.25
C ARG A 270 -43.58 9.32 -71.22
N ALA A 271 -42.73 8.66 -70.43
CA ALA A 271 -41.33 9.00 -70.31
C ALA A 271 -40.57 8.71 -71.63
N GLU A 272 -40.83 7.59 -72.27
CA GLU A 272 -40.27 7.24 -73.58
C GLU A 272 -40.67 8.23 -74.68
N ARG A 273 -41.94 8.69 -74.67
CA ARG A 273 -42.39 9.73 -75.59
C ARG A 273 -41.65 11.05 -75.39
N LEU A 274 -41.44 11.47 -74.15
CA LEU A 274 -40.70 12.70 -73.84
C LEU A 274 -39.21 12.58 -74.20
N ALA A 275 -38.59 11.43 -73.93
CA ALA A 275 -37.20 11.17 -74.31
C ALA A 275 -36.98 11.23 -75.83
N LYS A 276 -37.90 10.65 -76.62
CA LYS A 276 -37.87 10.73 -78.09
C LYS A 276 -37.96 12.19 -78.59
N ILE A 277 -38.81 13.01 -77.99
CA ILE A 277 -38.96 14.43 -78.36
C ILE A 277 -37.69 15.23 -77.99
N GLN A 278 -37.09 14.98 -76.83
CA GLN A 278 -35.89 15.68 -76.37
C GLN A 278 -34.63 15.26 -77.14
N ALA A 279 -34.53 13.99 -77.55
CA ALA A 279 -33.46 13.48 -78.41
C ALA A 279 -33.44 14.16 -79.78
N VAL A 280 -34.62 14.44 -80.36
CA VAL A 280 -34.76 15.18 -81.63
C VAL A 280 -34.32 16.65 -81.49
N GLN A 281 -34.53 17.28 -80.33
CA GLN A 281 -34.02 18.63 -80.05
C GLN A 281 -32.50 18.70 -79.87
N ARG A 282 -31.89 17.71 -79.19
CA ARG A 282 -30.42 17.65 -79.01
C ARG A 282 -29.67 17.39 -80.32
N LYS A 283 -30.28 16.65 -81.26
CA LYS A 283 -29.70 16.38 -82.59
C LYS A 283 -29.62 17.62 -83.51
N ARG A 284 -30.31 18.73 -83.20
CA ARG A 284 -30.25 20.00 -83.97
C ARG A 284 -29.21 21.00 -83.45
N LYS A 285 -28.49 20.71 -82.36
CA LYS A 285 -27.59 21.68 -81.68
C LYS A 285 -26.16 21.20 -81.48
N ARG A 286 -25.72 20.15 -82.18
CA ARG A 286 -24.35 19.61 -82.06
C ARG A 286 -23.81 19.24 -83.44
N GLY A 287 -23.30 20.25 -84.13
CA GLY A 287 -22.27 20.12 -85.15
C GLY A 287 -21.07 20.92 -84.66
N GLU A 288 -19.89 20.30 -84.77
CA GLU A 288 -18.54 20.82 -84.49
C GLU A 288 -17.99 20.73 -83.05
N GLU A 289 -16.81 20.11 -83.03
CA GLU A 289 -15.68 20.12 -82.08
C GLU A 289 -15.53 18.98 -81.04
N ASP A 290 -14.57 18.13 -81.43
CA ASP A 290 -13.58 17.35 -80.68
C ASP A 290 -13.91 15.92 -80.17
N GLU A 291 -13.68 14.99 -81.09
CA GLU A 291 -13.19 13.63 -80.88
C GLU A 291 -11.66 13.64 -80.62
N GLN A 292 -11.20 13.03 -79.53
CA GLN A 292 -9.97 12.21 -79.51
C GLN A 292 -9.98 11.38 -78.20
N MET A 293 -10.15 10.05 -78.31
CA MET A 293 -9.13 9.00 -78.08
C MET A 293 -8.90 8.71 -76.57
N ASP A 294 -8.78 7.49 -76.07
CA ASP A 294 -8.89 6.10 -76.55
C ASP A 294 -8.64 5.21 -75.29
N VAL A 295 -9.12 3.94 -75.28
CA VAL A 295 -8.38 2.72 -74.81
C VAL A 295 -7.94 2.67 -73.32
N ASP A 296 -8.11 1.62 -72.49
CA ASP A 296 -8.48 0.20 -72.58
C ASP A 296 -8.70 -0.28 -71.10
N ASP A 297 -9.52 -1.31 -70.83
CA ASP A 297 -9.13 -2.67 -70.31
C ASP A 297 -8.57 -2.64 -68.85
N GLU A 298 -8.90 -3.47 -67.86
CA GLU A 298 -9.44 -4.83 -67.74
C GLU A 298 -10.21 -4.97 -66.40
N ASP A 299 -11.05 -6.02 -66.29
CA ASP A 299 -11.52 -6.67 -65.05
C ASP A 299 -10.30 -7.12 -64.18
N ASP A 300 -10.32 -7.37 -62.87
CA ASP A 300 -11.13 -8.33 -62.12
C ASP A 300 -10.69 -8.34 -60.62
N GLU A 301 -11.63 -8.72 -59.76
CA GLU A 301 -11.64 -9.22 -58.38
C GLU A 301 -10.42 -9.11 -57.41
N GLY A 302 -10.74 -8.76 -56.15
CA GLY A 302 -9.95 -9.21 -54.97
C GLY A 302 -10.07 -8.35 -53.71
N ASP A 303 -11.04 -8.64 -52.85
CA ASP A 303 -11.22 -8.11 -51.50
C ASP A 303 -10.03 -8.46 -50.56
N ARG A 304 -9.48 -7.48 -49.81
CA ARG A 304 -9.06 -7.57 -48.39
C ARG A 304 -8.31 -6.34 -47.86
N ASP A 305 -8.91 -5.78 -46.81
CA ASP A 305 -8.34 -5.23 -45.57
C ASP A 305 -7.42 -3.99 -45.56
N GLU A 306 -7.82 -3.08 -44.68
CA GLU A 306 -7.03 -2.14 -43.85
C GLU A 306 -5.97 -1.27 -44.51
N ASP A 307 -6.24 0.04 -44.60
CA ASP A 307 -5.43 1.03 -43.87
C ASP A 307 -6.08 2.44 -43.93
N GLU A 308 -6.25 3.06 -42.75
CA GLU A 308 -6.62 4.46 -42.58
C GLU A 308 -5.47 5.36 -43.07
N GLU A 309 -5.54 5.81 -44.32
CA GLU A 309 -4.72 6.93 -44.80
C GLU A 309 -5.17 8.23 -44.14
N MET A 310 -4.39 8.71 -43.18
CA MET A 310 -4.52 10.03 -42.58
C MET A 310 -3.84 11.07 -43.47
N ASP A 311 -4.64 11.90 -44.14
CA ASP A 311 -4.18 13.07 -44.90
C ASP A 311 -3.32 14.01 -44.02
N VAL A 312 -2.03 14.10 -44.35
CA VAL A 312 -1.11 15.09 -43.80
C VAL A 312 -1.21 16.34 -44.66
N ASP A 313 -2.12 17.24 -44.29
CA ASP A 313 -2.21 18.57 -44.90
C ASP A 313 -1.03 19.45 -44.44
N GLY A 314 0.01 19.48 -45.26
CA GLY A 314 1.04 20.50 -45.25
C GLY A 314 0.69 21.63 -46.22
N GLU A 315 0.02 22.68 -45.72
CA GLU A 315 0.01 23.99 -46.38
C GLU A 315 0.20 25.14 -45.38
N GLU A 316 1.13 26.03 -45.71
CA GLU A 316 1.51 27.22 -44.96
C GLU A 316 0.34 28.21 -44.81
N LEU A 317 0.11 28.71 -43.59
CA LEU A 317 -0.81 29.83 -43.34
C LEU A 317 -0.07 31.06 -42.80
N PRO A 318 -0.31 32.27 -43.34
CA PRO A 318 0.23 33.50 -42.80
C PRO A 318 -0.60 34.03 -41.61
N SER A 319 0.11 34.46 -40.57
CA SER A 319 -0.22 35.48 -39.56
C SER A 319 -1.42 35.28 -38.60
N SER A 320 -1.09 35.39 -37.31
CA SER A 320 -1.90 35.70 -36.12
C SER A 320 -3.43 35.81 -36.29
N LYS A 321 -4.16 34.71 -36.08
CA LYS A 321 -5.60 34.76 -35.81
C LYS A 321 -5.85 35.19 -34.36
N LYS A 322 -6.52 36.33 -34.19
CA LYS A 322 -7.08 36.80 -32.92
C LYS A 322 -8.22 35.85 -32.50
N VAL A 323 -8.09 35.19 -31.35
CA VAL A 323 -9.15 34.37 -30.76
C VAL A 323 -10.06 35.26 -29.90
N LYS A 324 -11.37 35.19 -30.15
CA LYS A 324 -12.40 35.89 -29.38
C LYS A 324 -12.87 34.98 -28.24
N THR A 325 -12.92 35.49 -27.01
CA THR A 325 -13.54 34.77 -25.88
C THR A 325 -15.00 35.17 -25.73
N ASN A 326 -15.79 34.33 -25.04
CA ASN A 326 -17.24 34.46 -24.87
C ASN A 326 -17.72 35.72 -24.09
N SER A 327 -16.83 36.63 -23.69
CA SER A 327 -17.17 37.89 -23.03
C SER A 327 -16.81 39.15 -23.83
N GLY A 328 -16.47 39.02 -25.12
CA GLY A 328 -16.45 40.14 -26.07
C GLY A 328 -15.32 41.18 -25.93
N GLY A 329 -14.41 41.05 -24.97
CA GLY A 329 -13.26 41.94 -24.80
C GLY A 329 -12.01 41.49 -25.58
N VAL A 330 -11.43 42.37 -26.39
CA VAL A 330 -10.14 42.12 -27.07
C VAL A 330 -9.00 42.55 -26.15
N VAL A 331 -8.36 41.61 -25.48
CA VAL A 331 -7.10 41.86 -24.74
C VAL A 331 -5.95 41.24 -25.52
N ALA A 332 -4.99 42.06 -25.96
CA ALA A 332 -3.74 41.58 -26.50
C ALA A 332 -2.97 40.81 -25.41
N LYS A 333 -2.83 39.50 -25.57
CA LYS A 333 -2.07 38.66 -24.65
C LYS A 333 -0.61 39.15 -24.67
N ARG A 334 -0.13 39.76 -23.58
CA ARG A 334 1.29 40.08 -23.40
C ARG A 334 2.06 38.76 -23.29
N MET A 335 2.44 38.19 -24.43
CA MET A 335 3.43 37.11 -24.48
C MET A 335 4.82 37.71 -24.34
N PRO A 336 5.76 37.06 -23.62
CA PRO A 336 7.14 37.52 -23.56
C PRO A 336 7.73 37.55 -24.99
N LYS A 337 8.60 38.53 -25.25
CA LYS A 337 9.21 38.77 -26.57
C LYS A 337 10.08 37.59 -27.07
N SER A 338 10.48 36.71 -26.17
CA SER A 338 11.18 35.46 -26.46
C SER A 338 10.78 34.36 -25.48
N ASP A 339 10.74 33.11 -25.96
CA ASP A 339 10.52 31.95 -25.12
C ASP A 339 11.80 31.61 -24.34
N ARG A 340 11.74 31.79 -23.02
CA ARG A 340 12.87 31.53 -22.12
C ARG A 340 13.22 30.04 -22.04
N SER A 341 12.29 29.15 -22.40
CA SER A 341 12.53 27.71 -22.39
C SER A 341 13.41 27.24 -23.57
N LEU A 342 13.43 28.01 -24.65
CA LEU A 342 14.24 27.79 -25.85
C LEU A 342 15.51 28.65 -25.85
N ALA A 343 15.54 29.72 -25.06
CA ALA A 343 16.70 30.58 -24.92
C ALA A 343 17.90 29.82 -24.31
N GLY A 344 18.92 29.56 -25.14
CA GLY A 344 20.14 28.84 -24.75
C GLY A 344 20.26 27.43 -25.33
N LEU A 345 19.26 26.94 -26.06
CA LEU A 345 19.35 25.70 -26.84
C LEU A 345 19.78 26.02 -28.27
N ARG A 346 20.71 25.24 -28.82
CA ARG A 346 21.30 25.51 -30.15
C ARG A 346 20.37 25.08 -31.28
N ASP A 347 19.83 23.87 -31.18
CA ASP A 347 18.99 23.23 -32.22
C ASP A 347 17.67 22.71 -31.65
N GLU A 348 16.69 22.52 -32.51
CA GLU A 348 15.40 21.90 -32.19
C GLU A 348 15.56 20.47 -31.63
N ALA A 349 16.57 19.72 -32.09
CA ALA A 349 16.93 18.42 -31.54
C ALA A 349 17.34 18.49 -30.04
N GLN A 350 17.95 19.60 -29.61
CA GLN A 350 18.27 19.80 -28.19
C GLN A 350 17.00 20.22 -27.41
N ALA A 351 16.10 21.00 -28.00
CA ALA A 351 14.84 21.39 -27.38
C ALA A 351 13.90 20.19 -27.15
N THR A 352 13.81 19.27 -28.11
CA THR A 352 13.03 18.03 -27.96
C THR A 352 13.63 17.12 -26.89
N ARG A 353 14.96 16.99 -26.83
CA ARG A 353 15.66 16.25 -25.74
C ARG A 353 15.44 16.88 -24.37
N ALA A 354 15.54 18.21 -24.25
CA ALA A 354 15.27 18.93 -23.00
C ALA A 354 13.83 18.72 -22.52
N THR A 355 12.86 18.73 -23.45
CA THR A 355 11.45 18.46 -23.15
C THR A 355 11.24 17.03 -22.68
N LYS A 356 11.87 16.04 -23.32
CA LYS A 356 11.83 14.64 -22.87
C LYS A 356 12.40 14.45 -21.47
N LEU A 357 13.55 15.06 -21.17
CA LEU A 357 14.16 15.01 -19.83
C LEU A 357 13.30 15.69 -18.77
N ARG A 358 12.69 16.84 -19.10
CA ARG A 358 11.73 17.52 -18.21
C ARG A 358 10.54 16.62 -17.88
N ASN A 359 9.94 15.99 -18.89
CA ASN A 359 8.79 15.11 -18.71
C ASN A 359 9.18 13.85 -17.90
N LEU A 360 10.37 13.29 -18.12
CA LEU A 360 10.91 12.19 -17.33
C LEU A 360 11.06 12.59 -15.84
N GLY A 361 11.62 13.77 -15.56
CA GLY A 361 11.79 14.29 -14.20
C GLY A 361 10.48 14.57 -13.45
N GLN A 362 9.37 14.78 -14.17
CA GLN A 362 8.05 15.00 -13.58
C GLN A 362 7.32 13.71 -13.20
N ARG A 363 7.66 12.56 -13.80
CA ARG A 363 7.02 11.25 -13.54
C ARG A 363 6.87 10.88 -12.05
N PRO A 364 7.90 10.96 -11.19
CA PRO A 364 7.75 10.57 -9.78
C PRO A 364 6.73 11.45 -9.03
N ARG A 365 6.59 12.72 -9.41
CA ARG A 365 5.63 13.64 -8.78
C ARG A 365 4.21 13.41 -9.27
N ASN A 366 4.07 13.10 -10.56
CA ASN A 366 2.78 12.76 -11.16
C ASN A 366 2.25 11.43 -10.62
N MET A 367 3.15 10.46 -10.39
CA MET A 367 2.80 9.19 -9.72
C MET A 367 2.26 9.42 -8.30
N LEU A 368 2.76 10.44 -7.60
CA LEU A 368 2.27 10.86 -6.28
C LEU A 368 1.09 11.85 -6.35
N ALA A 369 0.49 12.04 -7.54
CA ALA A 369 -0.62 12.95 -7.82
C ALA A 369 -0.41 14.39 -7.28
N LYS A 370 0.83 14.91 -7.36
CA LYS A 370 1.14 16.29 -6.96
C LYS A 370 0.60 17.27 -7.98
N ALA A 371 0.02 18.38 -7.51
CA ALA A 371 -0.56 19.40 -8.40
C ALA A 371 0.47 20.12 -9.28
N GLY A 372 1.75 20.11 -8.89
CA GLY A 372 2.83 20.70 -9.66
C GLY A 372 4.14 20.72 -8.89
N GLU A 373 5.12 21.47 -9.40
CA GLU A 373 6.46 21.48 -8.81
C GLU A 373 6.55 22.19 -7.44
N SER A 374 5.57 23.04 -7.16
CA SER A 374 5.44 23.81 -5.93
C SER A 374 4.67 23.06 -4.84
N ASP A 375 3.94 22.00 -5.17
CA ASP A 375 3.18 21.22 -4.20
C ASP A 375 4.11 20.28 -3.42
N ARG A 376 4.52 20.75 -2.24
CA ARG A 376 5.37 20.05 -1.28
C ARG A 376 4.67 19.83 0.07
N ALA A 377 3.35 19.87 0.10
CA ALA A 377 2.59 19.71 1.34
C ALA A 377 2.78 18.30 1.94
N ILE A 378 3.17 18.26 3.21
CA ILE A 378 3.30 17.02 4.00
C ILE A 378 2.03 16.86 4.84
N LYS A 379 1.22 15.85 4.53
CA LYS A 379 0.01 15.53 5.29
C LYS A 379 0.37 14.65 6.49
N VAL A 380 -0.28 14.89 7.63
CA VAL A 380 -0.13 14.06 8.82
C VAL A 380 -1.00 12.82 8.68
N LYS A 381 -0.38 11.63 8.63
CA LYS A 381 -1.10 10.34 8.49
C LYS A 381 -1.94 9.98 9.72
N MET A 382 -1.43 10.27 10.92
CA MET A 382 -2.11 9.96 12.19
C MET A 382 -2.27 11.23 13.03
N PRO A 383 -3.36 11.99 12.82
CA PRO A 383 -3.63 13.18 13.61
C PRO A 383 -3.86 12.83 15.08
N LYS A 384 -3.12 13.47 15.99
CA LYS A 384 -3.16 13.17 17.42
C LYS A 384 -4.58 13.23 18.01
N HIS A 385 -5.41 14.18 17.59
CA HIS A 385 -6.78 14.35 18.10
C HIS A 385 -7.73 13.20 17.71
N LEU A 386 -7.36 12.35 16.75
CA LEU A 386 -8.12 11.14 16.39
C LEU A 386 -7.65 9.91 17.16
N PHE A 387 -6.34 9.80 17.42
CA PHE A 387 -5.72 8.57 17.94
C PHE A 387 -5.27 8.65 19.40
N ALA A 388 -5.25 9.83 20.01
CA ALA A 388 -4.83 10.02 21.39
C ALA A 388 -5.99 10.52 22.26
N GLY A 389 -6.27 9.79 23.33
CA GLY A 389 -7.35 10.08 24.28
C GLY A 389 -8.44 9.01 24.26
N LYS A 390 -9.25 8.98 25.32
CA LYS A 390 -10.46 8.13 25.41
C LYS A 390 -11.65 9.02 25.74
N ARG A 391 -12.81 8.73 25.14
CA ARG A 391 -14.04 9.48 25.40
C ARG A 391 -14.48 9.23 26.85
N LYS A 392 -14.52 10.28 27.66
CA LYS A 392 -15.00 10.23 29.04
C LYS A 392 -16.50 10.54 29.11
N ALA A 393 -17.14 10.23 30.24
CA ALA A 393 -18.50 10.67 30.50
C ALA A 393 -18.50 12.20 30.71
N GLY A 394 -19.06 12.95 29.75
CA GLY A 394 -19.05 14.42 29.75
C GLY A 394 -19.01 15.03 28.34
N LYS A 395 -18.41 16.22 28.22
CA LYS A 395 -18.21 16.91 26.93
C LYS A 395 -17.33 16.07 25.99
N THR A 396 -17.71 16.03 24.72
CA THR A 396 -17.00 15.30 23.68
C THR A 396 -16.27 16.26 22.74
N ASP A 397 -15.14 15.83 22.18
CA ASP A 397 -14.27 16.66 21.34
C ASP A 397 -14.80 16.90 19.91
N ARG A 398 -15.79 16.11 19.47
CA ARG A 398 -16.43 16.24 18.16
C ARG A 398 -17.94 16.05 18.29
N ARG A 399 -18.70 16.76 17.46
CA ARG A 399 -20.17 16.76 17.47
C ARG A 399 -20.74 15.43 17.00
#